data_AF-A0A2J8S255-F1
#
_entry.id   AF-A0A2J8S255-F1
#
_cell.length_a   1.000
_cell.length_b   1.000
_cell.length_c   1.000
_cell.angle_alpha   90.00
_cell.angle_beta   90.00
_cell.angle_gamma   90.00
#
_symmetry.space_group_name_H-M   'P 1'
#
loop_
_entity.id
_entity.type
_entity.pdbx_description
1 polymer ?
#
loop_
_entity_poly.entity_id
_entity_poly.type
_entity_poly.pdbx_seq_one_letter_code
_entity_poly.pdbx_strand_id
1 'polypeptide(L)'
;MTLDNINRAAVDRIIRVDHAGEYGANRIYAGQMAVLGRTSVGPVIQKMWDQEKDHLKKFNELMVTFRVRPTVLMPFWNVLGFALGAGTALLGKEGAMACTVAVEESIAHHYNNQIRTLMEEDPEKYEELL
;
A
#
# COMPACT_ATOMS: atom_id res chain seq x y z
N MET A 1 1.63 -13.34 -23.68
CA MET A 1 1.37 -11.89 -23.86
C MET A 1 2.71 -11.19 -23.94
N THR A 2 3.10 -10.66 -25.10
CA THR A 2 4.40 -9.99 -25.26
C THR A 2 4.30 -8.59 -24.67
N LEU A 3 5.12 -8.30 -23.64
CA LEU A 3 5.25 -6.99 -22.97
C LEU A 3 5.74 -5.85 -23.90
N ASP A 4 5.82 -6.09 -25.21
CA ASP A 4 6.44 -5.20 -26.19
C ASP A 4 5.61 -3.95 -26.51
N ASN A 5 4.32 -3.92 -26.12
CA ASN A 5 3.42 -2.79 -26.39
C ASN A 5 2.92 -2.03 -25.15
N ILE A 6 3.25 -2.46 -23.92
CA ILE A 6 2.82 -1.75 -22.70
C ILE A 6 3.53 -0.40 -22.53
N ASN A 7 2.80 0.60 -22.04
CA ASN A 7 3.40 1.89 -21.66
C ASN A 7 4.26 1.70 -20.41
N ARG A 8 5.51 1.28 -20.60
CA ARG A 8 6.46 0.93 -19.52
C ARG A 8 6.60 2.07 -18.51
N ALA A 9 6.63 3.32 -18.96
CA ALA A 9 6.75 4.46 -18.06
C ALA A 9 5.52 4.64 -17.16
N ALA A 10 4.31 4.36 -17.66
CA ALA A 10 3.10 4.38 -16.86
C ALA A 10 3.07 3.22 -15.85
N VAL A 11 3.36 2.00 -16.31
CA VAL A 11 3.40 0.80 -15.46
C VAL A 11 4.45 0.93 -14.35
N ASP A 12 5.66 1.38 -14.68
CA ASP A 12 6.74 1.64 -13.72
C ASP A 12 6.39 2.67 -12.65
N ARG A 13 5.51 3.62 -12.99
CA ARG A 13 5.04 4.65 -12.05
C ARG A 13 3.96 4.09 -11.15
N ILE A 14 2.95 3.42 -11.71
CA ILE A 14 1.82 2.82 -11.00
C ILE A 14 2.35 1.87 -9.92
N ILE A 15 3.03 0.80 -10.33
CA ILE A 15 3.50 -0.26 -9.43
C ILE A 15 4.42 0.31 -8.33
N ARG A 16 5.27 1.28 -8.67
CA ARG A 16 6.22 1.88 -7.71
C ARG A 16 5.54 2.77 -6.67
N VAL A 17 4.54 3.55 -7.08
CA VAL A 17 3.78 4.41 -6.17
C VAL A 17 2.93 3.54 -5.24
N ASP A 18 2.26 2.54 -5.80
CA ASP A 18 1.38 1.65 -5.03
C ASP A 18 2.17 0.80 -4.04
N HIS A 19 3.27 0.19 -4.48
CA HIS A 19 4.19 -0.51 -3.59
C HIS A 19 4.69 0.39 -2.45
N ALA A 20 4.97 1.67 -2.72
CA ALA A 20 5.38 2.60 -1.67
C ALA A 20 4.24 2.93 -0.69
N GLY A 21 3.01 3.05 -1.19
CA GLY A 21 1.80 3.24 -0.39
C GLY A 21 1.55 2.06 0.55
N GLU A 22 1.49 0.85 0.00
CA GLU A 22 1.32 -0.42 0.74
C GLU A 22 2.45 -0.67 1.73
N TYR A 23 3.69 -0.34 1.35
CA TYR A 23 4.79 -0.41 2.31
C TYR A 23 4.59 0.59 3.46
N GLY A 24 4.17 1.83 3.16
CA GLY A 24 3.87 2.84 4.17
C GLY A 24 2.76 2.41 5.13
N ALA A 25 1.64 1.91 4.60
CA ALA A 25 0.51 1.40 5.36
C ALA A 25 0.90 0.19 6.23
N ASN A 26 1.67 -0.76 5.70
CA ASN A 26 2.24 -1.84 6.50
C ASN A 26 3.06 -1.35 7.71
N ARG A 27 3.83 -0.26 7.53
CA ARG A 27 4.61 0.36 8.61
C ARG A 27 3.74 1.10 9.62
N ILE A 28 2.63 1.70 9.19
CA ILE A 28 1.63 2.30 10.08
C ILE A 28 1.03 1.23 11.01
N TYR A 29 0.58 0.09 10.48
CA TYR A 29 0.08 -1.00 11.31
C TYR A 29 1.14 -1.52 12.29
N ALA A 30 2.41 -1.61 11.87
CA ALA A 30 3.49 -1.99 12.77
C ALA A 30 3.65 -1.00 13.95
N GLY A 31 3.51 0.31 13.67
CA GLY A 31 3.50 1.36 14.70
C GLY A 31 2.30 1.27 15.63
N GLN A 32 1.11 1.03 15.08
CA GLN A 32 -0.11 0.84 15.86
C GLN A 32 -0.01 -0.39 16.78
N MET A 33 0.50 -1.51 16.27
CA MET A 33 0.71 -2.73 17.06
C MET A 33 1.73 -2.56 18.18
N ALA A 34 2.76 -1.73 17.98
CA ALA A 34 3.75 -1.43 19.02
C ALA A 34 3.11 -0.74 20.24
N VAL A 35 2.04 0.03 20.04
CA VAL A 35 1.36 0.80 21.10
C VAL A 35 0.13 0.06 21.63
N LEU A 36 -0.75 -0.40 20.73
CA LEU A 36 -2.06 -0.96 21.09
C LEU A 36 -2.11 -2.50 21.06
N GLY A 37 -1.04 -3.18 20.65
CA GLY A 37 -1.06 -4.63 20.42
C GLY A 37 -1.41 -5.48 21.64
N ARG A 38 -1.19 -4.97 22.86
CA ARG A 38 -1.53 -5.66 24.13
C ARG A 38 -2.89 -5.25 24.72
N THR A 39 -3.61 -4.39 24.04
CA THR A 39 -4.95 -3.93 24.46
C THR A 39 -6.04 -4.83 23.87
N SER A 40 -7.30 -4.59 24.25
CA SER A 40 -8.45 -5.32 23.70
C SER A 40 -8.63 -5.14 22.18
N VAL A 41 -8.02 -4.11 21.57
CA VAL A 41 -8.11 -3.85 20.13
C VAL A 41 -6.97 -4.45 19.32
N GLY A 42 -5.92 -4.95 19.98
CA GLY A 42 -4.76 -5.58 19.34
C GLY A 42 -5.13 -6.69 18.33
N PRO A 43 -6.04 -7.63 18.67
CA PRO A 43 -6.46 -8.67 17.72
C PRO A 43 -7.12 -8.12 16.44
N VAL A 44 -7.84 -7.01 16.53
CA VAL A 44 -8.48 -6.37 15.37
C VAL A 44 -7.43 -5.73 14.47
N ILE A 45 -6.50 -4.98 15.06
CA ILE A 45 -5.38 -4.37 14.33
C ILE A 45 -4.53 -5.44 13.66
N GLN A 46 -4.25 -6.56 14.35
CA GLN A 46 -3.50 -7.68 13.78
C GLN A 46 -4.20 -8.27 12.56
N LYS A 47 -5.51 -8.51 12.64
CA LYS A 47 -6.29 -9.03 11.50
C LYS A 47 -6.21 -8.09 10.29
N MET A 48 -6.39 -6.80 10.50
CA MET A 48 -6.31 -5.81 9.41
C MET A 48 -4.90 -5.74 8.84
N TRP A 49 -3.88 -5.78 9.70
CA TRP A 49 -2.49 -5.79 9.27
C TRP A 49 -2.12 -7.04 8.47
N ASP A 50 -2.72 -8.19 8.77
CA ASP A 50 -2.49 -9.39 7.98
C ASP A 50 -3.08 -9.27 6.57
N GLN A 51 -4.22 -8.58 6.40
CA GLN A 51 -4.77 -8.26 5.07
C GLN A 51 -3.84 -7.30 4.31
N GLU A 52 -3.32 -6.28 4.98
CA GLU A 52 -2.35 -5.34 4.42
C GLU A 52 -1.06 -6.02 3.94
N LYS A 53 -0.60 -7.07 4.65
CA LYS A 53 0.58 -7.84 4.21
C LYS A 53 0.33 -8.55 2.88
N ASP A 54 -0.91 -8.99 2.63
CA ASP A 54 -1.26 -9.62 1.36
C ASP A 54 -1.25 -8.61 0.20
N HIS A 55 -1.72 -7.37 0.43
CA HIS A 55 -1.59 -6.29 -0.56
C HIS A 55 -0.12 -6.00 -0.88
N LEU A 56 0.71 -5.75 0.14
CA LEU A 56 2.14 -5.51 -0.05
C LEU A 56 2.83 -6.70 -0.76
N LYS A 57 2.44 -7.93 -0.44
CA LYS A 57 2.95 -9.13 -1.13
C LYS A 57 2.61 -9.10 -2.62
N LYS A 58 1.36 -8.78 -2.98
CA LYS A 58 0.94 -8.66 -4.38
C LYS A 58 1.77 -7.62 -5.14
N PHE A 59 2.01 -6.45 -4.55
CA PHE A 59 2.84 -5.44 -5.19
C PHE A 59 4.32 -5.83 -5.28
N ASN A 60 4.86 -6.60 -4.32
CA ASN A 60 6.19 -7.18 -4.46
C ASN A 60 6.29 -8.14 -5.65
N GLU A 61 5.27 -8.97 -5.86
CA GLU A 61 5.19 -9.87 -7.03
C GLU A 61 5.15 -9.06 -8.33
N LEU A 62 4.29 -8.03 -8.41
CA LEU A 62 4.19 -7.14 -9.57
C LEU A 62 5.51 -6.41 -9.86
N MET A 63 6.22 -5.94 -8.82
CA MET A 63 7.54 -5.31 -8.96
C MET A 63 8.54 -6.23 -9.65
N VAL A 64 8.56 -7.52 -9.29
CA VAL A 64 9.42 -8.53 -9.90
C VAL A 64 8.98 -8.83 -11.34
N THR A 65 7.68 -9.08 -11.55
CA THR A 65 7.10 -9.41 -12.86
C THR A 65 7.41 -8.33 -13.90
N PHE A 66 7.19 -7.07 -13.56
CA PHE A 66 7.38 -5.94 -14.48
C PHE A 66 8.83 -5.37 -14.45
N ARG A 67 9.67 -5.86 -13.54
CA ARG A 67 11.05 -5.40 -13.28
C ARG A 67 11.10 -3.93 -12.86
N VAL A 68 10.14 -3.50 -12.06
CA VAL A 68 10.05 -2.14 -11.53
C VAL A 68 11.00 -2.01 -10.34
N ARG A 69 11.74 -0.90 -10.27
CA ARG A 69 12.62 -0.61 -9.13
C ARG A 69 11.86 0.11 -8.02
N PRO A 70 12.06 -0.23 -6.74
CA PRO A 70 11.39 0.48 -5.66
C PRO A 70 11.82 1.95 -5.61
N THR A 71 11.02 2.78 -4.94
CA THR A 71 11.40 4.17 -4.73
C THR A 71 12.66 4.27 -3.86
N VAL A 72 13.51 5.25 -4.12
CA VAL A 72 14.68 5.54 -3.27
C VAL A 72 14.27 6.06 -1.89
N LEU A 73 13.02 6.53 -1.75
CA LEU A 73 12.46 7.05 -0.50
C LEU A 73 11.95 5.96 0.45
N MET A 74 12.12 4.67 0.13
CA MET A 74 11.68 3.57 0.99
C MET A 74 12.17 3.67 2.46
N PRO A 75 13.45 4.03 2.74
CA PRO A 75 13.91 4.19 4.12
C PRO A 75 13.17 5.29 4.88
N PHE A 76 12.72 6.33 4.17
CA PHE A 76 11.94 7.41 4.76
C PHE A 76 10.53 6.95 5.13
N TRP A 77 9.86 6.20 4.24
CA TRP A 77 8.55 5.62 4.52
C TRP A 77 8.59 4.58 5.64
N ASN A 78 9.69 3.83 5.77
CA ASN A 78 9.90 2.89 6.86
C ASN A 78 9.79 3.54 8.25
N VAL A 79 10.37 4.74 8.38
CA VAL A 79 10.40 5.50 9.62
C VAL A 79 9.11 6.28 9.81
N LEU A 80 8.68 7.04 8.80
CA LEU A 80 7.50 7.89 8.91
C LEU A 80 6.20 7.10 9.07
N GLY A 81 6.03 6.01 8.33
CA GLY A 81 4.83 5.17 8.47
C GLY A 81 4.73 4.63 9.90
N PHE A 82 5.83 4.10 10.44
CA PHE A 82 5.86 3.62 11.82
C PHE A 82 5.58 4.73 12.83
N ALA A 83 6.23 5.90 12.68
CA ALA A 83 6.05 7.03 13.58
C ALA A 83 4.60 7.56 13.56
N LEU A 84 3.97 7.63 12.38
CA LEU A 84 2.58 8.03 12.22
C LEU A 84 1.63 7.03 12.88
N GLY A 85 1.83 5.73 12.63
CA GLY A 85 1.03 4.68 13.24
C GLY A 85 1.14 4.63 14.77
N ALA A 86 2.36 4.71 15.30
CA ALA A 86 2.59 4.77 16.73
C ALA A 86 2.00 6.05 17.34
N GLY A 87 2.23 7.21 16.71
CA GLY A 87 1.74 8.50 17.17
C GLY A 87 0.22 8.57 17.25
N THR A 88 -0.48 8.07 16.23
CA THR A 88 -1.95 8.04 16.22
C THR A 88 -2.52 7.00 17.18
N ALA A 89 -1.83 5.87 17.37
CA ALA A 89 -2.21 4.87 18.36
C ALA A 89 -2.04 5.35 19.81
N LEU A 90 -1.11 6.28 20.08
CA LEU A 90 -1.00 6.95 21.37
C LEU A 90 -2.23 7.82 21.69
N LEU A 91 -3.00 8.23 20.68
CA LEU A 91 -4.28 8.92 20.85
C LEU A 91 -5.45 7.96 21.12
N GLY A 92 -5.18 6.65 21.22
CA GLY A 92 -6.16 5.62 21.48
C GLY A 92 -6.65 4.91 20.21
N LYS A 93 -7.66 4.05 20.39
CA LYS A 93 -8.22 3.21 19.33
C LYS A 93 -8.76 4.07 18.18
N GLU A 94 -9.52 5.11 18.50
CA GLU A 94 -10.19 5.97 17.53
C GLU A 94 -9.17 6.72 16.68
N GLY A 95 -8.07 7.20 17.27
CA GLY A 95 -6.97 7.82 16.55
C GLY A 95 -6.27 6.86 15.58
N ALA A 96 -5.97 5.64 16.03
CA ALA A 96 -5.42 4.60 15.17
C ALA A 96 -6.36 4.26 14.00
N MET A 97 -7.65 4.02 14.28
CA MET A 97 -8.62 3.65 13.25
C MET A 97 -8.86 4.78 12.25
N ALA A 98 -8.91 6.04 12.70
CA ALA A 98 -9.04 7.20 11.81
C ALA A 98 -7.83 7.32 10.87
N CYS A 99 -6.61 7.09 11.38
CA CYS A 99 -5.41 7.04 10.55
C CYS A 99 -5.48 5.93 9.52
N THR A 100 -5.89 4.73 9.93
CA THR A 100 -6.04 3.59 9.01
C THR A 100 -7.04 3.90 7.91
N VAL A 101 -8.25 4.34 8.25
CA VAL A 101 -9.28 4.68 7.25
C VAL A 101 -8.79 5.74 6.26
N ALA A 102 -8.15 6.81 6.74
CA ALA A 102 -7.67 7.88 5.88
C ALA A 102 -6.59 7.40 4.88
N VAL A 103 -5.71 6.49 5.31
CA VAL A 103 -4.67 5.92 4.45
C VAL A 103 -5.26 4.95 3.43
N GLU A 104 -6.12 4.04 3.87
CA GLU A 104 -6.79 3.06 3.00
C GLU A 104 -7.66 3.75 1.95
N GLU A 105 -8.38 4.82 2.32
CA GLU A 105 -9.18 5.61 1.38
C GLU A 105 -8.29 6.30 0.34
N SER A 106 -7.13 6.85 0.76
CA SER A 106 -6.18 7.45 -0.17
C SER A 106 -5.60 6.41 -1.14
N ILE A 107 -5.23 5.23 -0.65
CA ILE A 107 -4.71 4.12 -1.48
C ILE A 107 -5.79 3.67 -2.47
N ALA A 108 -7.00 3.40 -2.00
CA ALA A 108 -8.13 3.00 -2.85
C ALA A 108 -8.46 4.06 -3.92
N HIS A 109 -8.34 5.35 -3.57
CA HIS A 109 -8.51 6.43 -4.54
C HIS A 109 -7.43 6.39 -5.64
N HIS A 110 -6.18 6.09 -5.29
CA HIS A 110 -5.10 5.90 -6.27
C HIS A 110 -5.40 4.71 -7.19
N TYR A 111 -5.82 3.56 -6.65
CA TYR A 111 -6.17 2.39 -7.45
C TYR A 111 -7.29 2.67 -8.43
N ASN A 112 -8.39 3.25 -7.97
CA ASN A 112 -9.52 3.56 -8.85
C ASN A 112 -9.13 4.50 -10.01
N ASN A 113 -8.28 5.50 -9.73
CA ASN A 113 -7.81 6.39 -10.78
C ASN A 113 -6.90 5.69 -11.79
N GLN A 114 -6.02 4.80 -11.33
CA GLN A 114 -5.14 4.03 -12.20
C GLN A 114 -5.90 3.01 -13.03
N ILE A 115 -6.81 2.24 -12.41
CA ILE A 115 -7.71 1.30 -13.09
C ILE A 115 -8.46 2.01 -14.21
N ARG A 116 -9.08 3.16 -13.92
CA ARG A 116 -9.77 3.96 -14.95
C ARG A 116 -8.84 4.36 -16.10
N THR A 117 -7.63 4.82 -15.77
CA THR A 117 -6.63 5.21 -16.78
C THR A 117 -6.23 4.01 -17.67
N LEU A 118 -6.03 2.83 -17.08
CA LEU A 118 -5.65 1.62 -17.81
C LEU A 118 -6.81 1.07 -18.65
N MET A 119 -8.03 1.10 -18.13
CA MET A 119 -9.24 0.71 -18.84
C MET A 119 -9.54 1.61 -20.04
N GLU A 120 -9.28 2.92 -19.93
CA GLU A 120 -9.45 3.87 -21.04
C GLU A 120 -8.39 3.69 -22.13
N GLU A 121 -7.19 3.20 -21.78
CA GLU A 121 -6.12 2.97 -22.74
C GLU A 121 -6.34 1.67 -23.54
N ASP A 122 -6.38 0.52 -22.86
CA ASP A 122 -6.62 -0.81 -23.46
C ASP A 122 -6.74 -1.87 -22.34
N PRO A 123 -7.95 -2.35 -22.00
CA PRO A 123 -8.15 -3.25 -20.86
C PRO A 123 -7.55 -4.66 -21.07
N GLU A 124 -7.54 -5.19 -22.30
CA GLU A 124 -6.96 -6.50 -22.58
C GLU A 124 -5.44 -6.47 -22.39
N LYS A 125 -4.82 -5.36 -22.77
CA LYS A 125 -3.37 -5.14 -22.63
C LYS A 125 -2.88 -5.04 -21.19
N TYR A 126 -3.74 -4.61 -20.26
CA TYR A 126 -3.39 -4.35 -18.86
C TYR A 126 -4.08 -5.30 -17.86
N GLU A 127 -4.57 -6.45 -18.33
CA GLU A 127 -5.32 -7.42 -17.50
C GLU A 127 -4.61 -7.80 -16.19
N GLU A 128 -3.28 -7.93 -16.17
CA GLU A 128 -2.52 -8.25 -14.94
C GLU A 128 -2.48 -7.12 -13.89
N LEU A 129 -2.83 -5.88 -14.27
CA LEU A 129 -2.84 -4.69 -13.42
C LEU A 129 -4.26 -4.23 -13.05
N LEU A 130 -5.29 -4.86 -13.62
CA LEU A 130 -6.71 -4.63 -13.32
C LEU A 130 -7.20 -5.65 -12.27
#